data_AF-A0A7Y9HJG0-F1
#
_entry.id   AF-A0A7Y9HJG0-F1
#
_cell.length_a   1.000
_cell.length_b   1.000
_cell.length_c   1.000
_cell.angle_alpha   90.00
_cell.angle_beta   90.00
_cell.angle_gamma   90.00
#
_symmetry.space_group_name_H-M   'P 1'
#
loop_
_entity.id
_entity.type
_entity.pdbx_description
1 polymer ?
#
loop_
_entity_poly.entity_id
_entity_poly.type
_entity_poly.pdbx_seq_one_letter_code
_entity_poly.pdbx_strand_id
1 'polypeptide(L)'
;MGNALEGDYGGAMEHLWIDLELIEYWSKPDGTPRHPFRFQKRVSGRSHFGLPPIDDKYNVGHYSVRPDFSLLTSLNSEEVVPYVLSLIYASTAGLADKKKRIGEFDLPRFQRHYREECSRLGYALNVVLPGDA
;
A
#
# COMPACT_ATOMS: atom_id res chain seq x y z
N MET A 1 -1.18 3.97 -11.94
CA MET A 1 -1.93 4.01 -10.67
C MET A 1 -1.28 4.95 -9.66
N GLY A 2 0.02 4.83 -9.37
CA GLY A 2 0.72 5.74 -8.43
C GLY A 2 0.46 7.23 -8.65
N ASN A 3 0.74 7.74 -9.85
CA ASN A 3 0.51 9.16 -10.18
C ASN A 3 -0.97 9.56 -10.15
N ALA A 4 -1.88 8.62 -10.37
CA ALA A 4 -3.31 8.91 -10.34
C ALA A 4 -3.84 9.02 -8.90
N LEU A 5 -3.15 8.43 -7.94
CA LEU A 5 -3.45 8.53 -6.51
C LEU A 5 -2.66 9.65 -5.83
N GLU A 6 -1.92 10.46 -6.58
CA GLU A 6 -1.30 11.66 -6.03
C GLU A 6 -2.39 12.68 -5.66
N GLY A 7 -2.24 13.29 -4.50
CA GLY A 7 -3.21 14.25 -4.00
C GLY A 7 -2.94 14.65 -2.56
N ASP A 8 -3.59 15.74 -2.15
CA ASP A 8 -3.59 16.15 -0.76
C ASP A 8 -4.68 15.40 0.01
N TYR A 9 -4.24 14.46 0.84
CA TYR A 9 -5.07 13.71 1.78
C TYR A 9 -4.91 14.21 3.22
N GLY A 10 -4.26 15.35 3.44
CA GLY A 10 -3.99 15.87 4.78
C GLY A 10 -2.98 15.06 5.60
N GLY A 11 -2.72 15.53 6.81
CA GLY A 11 -1.71 14.95 7.70
C GLY A 11 -0.27 15.27 7.29
N ALA A 12 0.67 14.60 7.94
CA ALA A 12 2.10 14.86 7.74
C ALA A 12 2.76 13.95 6.72
N MET A 13 2.03 12.96 6.16
CA MET A 13 2.57 11.94 5.28
C MET A 13 2.71 12.46 3.85
N GLU A 14 3.92 12.42 3.29
CA GLU A 14 4.19 12.87 1.91
C GLU A 14 4.22 11.70 0.93
N HIS A 15 4.59 10.51 1.42
CA HIS A 15 4.68 9.30 0.60
C HIS A 15 4.10 8.11 1.34
N LEU A 16 3.37 7.27 0.61
CA LEU A 16 2.91 5.97 1.07
C LEU A 16 3.54 4.87 0.20
N TRP A 17 4.41 4.07 0.79
CA TRP A 17 5.06 2.93 0.14
C TRP A 17 4.41 1.64 0.61
N ILE A 18 3.95 0.85 -0.37
CA ILE A 18 3.26 -0.41 -0.14
C ILE A 18 4.06 -1.48 -0.86
N ASP A 19 4.74 -2.32 -0.10
CA ASP A 19 5.54 -3.42 -0.65
C ASP A 19 4.67 -4.67 -0.81
N LEU A 20 4.45 -5.12 -2.05
CA LEU A 20 3.82 -6.42 -2.31
C LEU A 20 4.87 -7.53 -2.20
N GLU A 21 4.80 -8.35 -1.14
CA GLU A 21 5.73 -9.45 -0.88
C GLU A 21 5.44 -10.64 -1.80
N LEU A 22 6.14 -10.73 -2.94
CA LEU A 22 5.99 -11.83 -3.89
C LEU A 22 6.96 -13.01 -3.68
N ILE A 23 7.80 -12.95 -2.63
CA ILE A 23 8.77 -14.01 -2.31
C ILE A 23 8.40 -14.59 -0.95
N GLU A 24 7.89 -15.81 -0.93
CA GLU A 24 7.42 -16.49 0.28
C GLU A 24 8.49 -16.62 1.36
N TYR A 25 9.74 -16.86 0.97
CA TYR A 25 10.89 -16.94 1.88
C TYR A 25 11.10 -15.67 2.71
N TRP A 26 10.63 -14.51 2.22
CA TRP A 26 10.73 -13.26 2.95
C TRP A 26 9.56 -13.01 3.88
N SER A 27 8.50 -13.80 3.89
CA SER A 27 7.36 -13.59 4.76
C SER A 27 7.49 -14.35 6.09
N LYS A 28 6.67 -13.98 7.09
CA LYS A 28 6.62 -14.72 8.34
C LYS A 28 5.91 -16.08 8.14
N PRO A 29 6.29 -17.13 8.89
CA PRO A 29 5.65 -18.44 8.79
C PRO A 29 4.16 -18.44 9.14
N ASP A 30 3.70 -17.47 9.93
CA ASP A 30 2.28 -17.28 10.31
C ASP A 30 1.44 -16.60 9.22
N GLY A 31 2.05 -16.29 8.07
CA GLY A 31 1.39 -15.67 6.94
C GLY A 31 1.18 -14.16 7.07
N THR A 32 1.68 -13.53 8.14
CA THR A 32 1.61 -12.07 8.31
C THR A 32 2.73 -11.36 7.52
N PRO A 33 2.52 -10.10 7.08
CA PRO A 33 3.56 -9.34 6.38
C PRO A 33 4.81 -9.17 7.25
N ARG A 34 5.99 -9.21 6.62
CA ARG A 34 7.26 -9.09 7.33
C ARG A 34 7.43 -7.72 7.95
N HIS A 35 7.07 -6.67 7.22
CA HIS A 35 7.22 -5.31 7.70
C HIS A 35 5.87 -4.71 8.12
N PRO A 36 5.62 -4.56 9.44
CA PRO A 36 4.47 -3.80 9.91
C PRO A 36 4.62 -2.33 9.51
N PHE A 37 3.51 -1.59 9.59
CA PHE A 37 3.53 -0.17 9.30
C PHE A 37 4.59 0.60 10.11
N ARG A 38 5.45 1.30 9.39
CA ARG A 38 6.46 2.23 9.92
C ARG A 38 6.26 3.60 9.28
N PHE A 39 6.54 4.64 10.06
CA PHE A 39 6.55 6.01 9.57
C PHE A 39 7.95 6.57 9.73
N GLN A 40 8.61 6.90 8.62
CA GLN A 40 9.99 7.35 8.58
C GLN A 40 10.03 8.83 8.23
N LYS A 41 10.62 9.64 9.10
CA LYS A 41 10.78 11.08 8.84
C LYS A 41 11.66 11.38 7.65
N ARG A 42 12.63 10.50 7.36
CA ARG A 42 13.52 10.59 6.21
C ARG A 42 13.93 9.19 5.75
N VAL A 43 13.83 8.95 4.46
CA VAL A 43 14.41 7.81 3.76
C VAL A 43 15.46 8.36 2.81
N SER A 44 16.73 8.08 3.11
CA SER A 44 17.86 8.56 2.32
C SER A 44 17.99 7.75 1.04
N GLY A 45 18.12 8.43 -0.10
CA GLY A 45 18.40 7.79 -1.39
C GLY A 45 19.91 7.64 -1.67
N ARG A 46 20.77 7.98 -0.70
CA ARG A 46 22.22 7.81 -0.84
C ARG A 46 22.62 6.34 -0.71
N SER A 47 23.19 5.78 -1.78
CA SER A 47 23.79 4.44 -1.77
C SER A 47 25.24 4.49 -1.32
N HIS A 48 25.62 3.56 -0.44
CA HIS A 48 27.02 3.33 -0.06
C HIS A 48 27.79 2.48 -1.09
N PHE A 49 27.13 2.02 -2.16
CA PHE A 49 27.70 1.11 -3.17
C PHE A 49 27.98 1.79 -4.52
N GLY A 50 28.10 3.12 -4.55
CA GLY A 50 28.45 3.87 -5.76
C GLY A 50 27.32 3.99 -6.80
N LEU A 51 26.09 3.62 -6.45
CA LEU A 51 24.91 3.93 -7.27
C LEU A 51 24.63 5.45 -7.20
N PRO A 52 24.08 6.05 -8.27
CA PRO A 52 23.66 7.44 -8.26
C PRO A 52 22.76 7.74 -7.04
N PRO A 53 23.00 8.83 -6.30
CA PRO A 53 22.13 9.21 -5.19
C PRO A 53 20.75 9.55 -5.73
N ILE A 54 19.72 9.01 -5.10
CA ILE A 54 18.34 9.44 -5.28
C ILE A 54 18.03 10.49 -4.20
N ASP A 55 17.12 11.42 -4.50
CA ASP A 55 16.69 12.43 -3.53
C ASP A 55 16.10 11.78 -2.28
N ASP A 56 16.41 12.37 -1.12
CA ASP A 56 15.80 12.01 0.15
C ASP A 56 14.27 12.16 0.06
N LYS A 57 13.55 11.19 0.60
CA LYS A 57 12.09 11.23 0.73
C LYS A 57 11.72 11.43 2.19
N TYR A 58 10.80 12.35 2.46
CA TYR A 58 10.44 12.73 3.82
C TYR A 58 9.06 12.18 4.19
N ASN A 59 8.82 12.01 5.49
CA ASN A 59 7.53 11.61 6.04
C ASN A 59 6.86 10.42 5.30
N VAL A 60 7.62 9.33 5.14
CA VAL A 60 7.23 8.14 4.39
C VAL A 60 6.49 7.16 5.31
N GLY A 61 5.22 6.91 5.04
CA GLY A 61 4.51 5.74 5.54
C GLY A 61 4.89 4.51 4.72
N HIS A 62 5.22 3.41 5.39
CA HIS A 62 5.70 2.21 4.72
C HIS A 62 5.16 0.95 5.39
N TYR A 63 4.63 0.03 4.60
CA TYR A 63 4.21 -1.29 5.08
C TYR A 63 4.19 -2.31 3.95
N SER A 64 4.16 -3.59 4.33
CA SER A 64 4.11 -4.68 3.38
C SER A 64 2.74 -5.35 3.35
N VAL A 65 2.41 -5.90 2.18
CA VAL A 65 1.19 -6.64 1.88
C VAL A 65 1.62 -7.97 1.29
N ARG A 66 1.10 -9.06 1.85
CA ARG A 66 1.42 -10.42 1.40
C ARG A 66 0.18 -11.06 0.76
N PRO A 67 0.24 -11.50 -0.50
CA PRO A 67 -0.83 -12.30 -1.08
C PRO A 67 -0.84 -13.70 -0.48
N ASP A 68 -2.02 -14.32 -0.49
CA ASP A 68 -2.13 -15.76 -0.33
C ASP A 68 -1.59 -16.41 -1.61
N PHE A 69 -0.41 -17.01 -1.52
CA PHE A 69 0.23 -17.66 -2.68
C PHE A 69 -0.56 -18.86 -3.21
N SER A 70 -1.29 -19.57 -2.36
CA SER A 70 -2.13 -20.70 -2.78
C SER A 70 -3.31 -20.22 -3.61
N LEU A 71 -3.92 -19.11 -3.20
CA LEU A 71 -4.96 -18.46 -3.98
C LEU A 71 -4.38 -17.84 -5.26
N LEU A 72 -3.27 -17.10 -5.16
CA LEU A 72 -2.67 -16.41 -6.30
C LEU A 72 -2.29 -17.39 -7.44
N THR A 73 -1.85 -18.60 -7.10
CA THR A 73 -1.50 -19.64 -8.08
C THR A 73 -2.70 -20.41 -8.64
N SER A 74 -3.87 -20.32 -8.00
CA SER A 74 -5.11 -20.94 -8.51
C SER A 74 -5.93 -20.00 -9.39
N LEU A 75 -5.66 -18.68 -9.34
CA LEU A 75 -6.31 -17.67 -10.15
C LEU A 75 -5.83 -17.68 -11.61
N ASN A 76 -6.74 -17.36 -12.52
CA ASN A 76 -6.39 -17.10 -13.91
C ASN A 76 -5.72 -15.72 -14.05
N SER A 77 -4.97 -15.50 -15.13
CA SER A 77 -4.24 -14.24 -15.37
C SER A 77 -5.12 -12.98 -15.28
N GLU A 78 -6.39 -13.08 -15.68
CA GLU A 78 -7.36 -11.97 -15.64
C GLU A 78 -7.81 -11.62 -14.21
N GLU A 79 -7.72 -12.57 -13.28
CA GLU A 79 -8.19 -12.44 -11.90
C GLU A 79 -7.07 -11.97 -10.96
N VAL A 80 -5.81 -12.16 -11.35
CA VAL A 80 -4.63 -11.78 -10.56
C VAL A 80 -4.60 -10.28 -10.24
N VAL A 81 -4.86 -9.42 -11.23
CA VAL A 81 -4.80 -7.96 -11.02
C VAL A 81 -5.91 -7.47 -10.08
N PRO A 82 -7.20 -7.76 -10.31
CA PRO A 82 -8.27 -7.44 -9.35
C PRO A 82 -8.00 -7.94 -7.93
N TYR A 83 -7.44 -9.15 -7.81
CA TYR A 83 -7.08 -9.73 -6.52
C TYR A 83 -6.02 -8.89 -5.79
N VAL A 84 -4.90 -8.59 -6.46
CA VAL A 84 -3.80 -7.79 -5.87
C VAL A 84 -4.28 -6.37 -5.53
N LEU A 85 -5.06 -5.73 -6.40
CA LEU A 85 -5.61 -4.40 -6.14
C LEU A 85 -6.56 -4.40 -4.93
N SER A 86 -7.40 -5.43 -4.81
CA SER A 86 -8.30 -5.62 -3.66
C SER A 86 -7.53 -5.88 -2.37
N LEU A 87 -6.44 -6.65 -2.44
CA LEU A 87 -5.57 -6.93 -1.30
C LEU A 87 -4.88 -5.65 -0.80
N ILE A 88 -4.31 -4.85 -1.71
CA ILE A 88 -3.72 -3.54 -1.37
C ILE A 88 -4.79 -2.64 -0.77
N TYR A 89 -5.97 -2.55 -1.38
CA TYR A 89 -7.07 -1.74 -0.84
C TYR A 89 -7.45 -2.17 0.58
N ALA A 90 -7.66 -3.46 0.81
CA ALA A 90 -8.00 -4.01 2.13
C ALA A 90 -6.94 -3.66 3.18
N SER A 91 -5.66 -3.71 2.79
CA SER A 91 -4.56 -3.41 3.70
C SER A 91 -4.53 -1.96 4.21
N THR A 92 -5.15 -1.02 3.48
CA THR A 92 -5.26 0.38 3.89
C THR A 92 -6.05 0.57 5.18
N ALA A 93 -6.94 -0.36 5.53
CA ALA A 93 -7.67 -0.33 6.79
C ALA A 93 -6.73 -0.31 8.01
N GLY A 94 -5.56 -0.97 7.90
CA GLY A 94 -4.54 -0.96 8.94
C GLY A 94 -3.93 0.41 9.24
N LEU A 95 -4.14 1.41 8.37
CA LEU A 95 -3.71 2.79 8.60
C LEU A 95 -4.60 3.49 9.63
N ALA A 96 -5.87 3.09 9.79
CA ALA A 96 -6.78 3.69 10.77
C ALA A 96 -6.23 3.59 12.20
N ASP A 97 -5.65 2.43 12.54
CA ASP A 97 -5.03 2.16 13.84
C ASP A 97 -3.73 2.95 14.07
N LYS A 98 -3.20 3.60 13.03
CA LYS A 98 -1.95 4.36 13.06
C LYS A 98 -2.17 5.86 13.11
N LYS A 99 -3.40 6.34 13.37
CA LYS A 99 -3.77 7.76 13.43
C LYS A 99 -2.77 8.64 14.18
N LYS A 100 -2.26 8.20 15.33
CA LYS A 100 -1.24 8.96 16.11
C LYS A 100 0.07 9.22 15.34
N ARG A 101 0.42 8.37 14.36
CA ARG A 101 1.66 8.44 13.57
C ARG A 101 1.46 9.15 12.23
N ILE A 102 0.30 8.95 11.59
CA ILE A 102 -0.02 9.52 10.28
C ILE A 102 -0.73 10.89 10.37
N GLY A 103 -1.19 11.28 11.57
CA GLY A 103 -1.77 12.58 11.83
C GLY A 103 -3.18 12.72 11.25
N GLU A 104 -3.41 13.83 10.57
CA GLU A 104 -4.71 14.19 9.95
C GLU A 104 -4.93 13.58 8.56
N PHE A 105 -4.24 12.49 8.24
CA PHE A 105 -4.43 11.78 6.98
C PHE A 105 -5.88 11.29 6.85
N ASP A 106 -6.59 11.80 5.84
CA ASP A 106 -7.95 11.47 5.45
C ASP A 106 -7.98 10.14 4.71
N LEU A 107 -7.87 9.07 5.50
CA LEU A 107 -7.94 7.70 5.02
C LEU A 107 -9.23 7.40 4.23
N PRO A 108 -10.44 7.80 4.67
CA PRO A 108 -11.65 7.61 3.87
C PRO A 108 -11.57 8.25 2.48
N ARG A 109 -11.05 9.49 2.36
CA ARG A 109 -10.86 10.13 1.07
C ARG A 109 -9.86 9.38 0.19
N PHE A 110 -8.75 8.93 0.75
CA PHE A 110 -7.78 8.10 0.03
C PHE A 110 -8.39 6.79 -0.48
N GLN A 111 -9.14 6.09 0.37
CA GLN A 111 -9.81 4.84 0.03
C GLN A 111 -10.84 5.02 -1.09
N ARG A 112 -11.66 6.06 -1.01
CA ARG A 112 -12.61 6.39 -2.08
C ARG A 112 -11.90 6.67 -3.40
N HIS A 113 -10.88 7.52 -3.39
CA HIS A 113 -10.11 7.84 -4.60
C HIS A 113 -9.42 6.59 -5.18
N TYR A 114 -8.89 5.71 -4.33
CA TYR A 114 -8.34 4.43 -4.77
C TYR A 114 -9.36 3.56 -5.50
N ARG A 115 -10.56 3.42 -4.94
CA ARG A 115 -11.66 2.64 -5.53
C ARG A 115 -12.12 3.23 -6.87
N GLU A 116 -12.25 4.55 -6.94
CA GLU A 116 -12.59 5.28 -8.17
C GLU A 116 -11.55 5.03 -9.27
N GLU A 117 -10.26 5.12 -8.94
CA GLU A 117 -9.17 4.89 -9.89
C GLU A 117 -9.09 3.43 -10.35
N CYS A 118 -9.32 2.45 -9.47
CA CYS A 118 -9.47 1.05 -9.88
C CYS A 118 -10.62 0.87 -10.87
N SER A 119 -11.78 1.46 -10.56
CA SER A 119 -12.98 1.37 -11.41
C SER A 119 -12.75 2.03 -12.77
N ARG A 120 -12.07 3.18 -12.80
CA ARG A 120 -11.69 3.89 -14.02
C ARG A 120 -10.76 3.05 -14.92
N LEU A 121 -9.94 2.19 -14.32
CA LEU A 121 -9.06 1.25 -15.03
C LEU A 121 -9.76 -0.05 -15.43
N GLY A 122 -11.06 -0.21 -15.11
CA GLY A 122 -11.84 -1.40 -15.44
C GLY A 122 -11.76 -2.52 -14.40
N TYR A 123 -11.24 -2.23 -13.20
CA TYR A 123 -11.11 -3.22 -12.12
C TYR A 123 -12.14 -2.97 -11.01
N ALA A 124 -13.01 -3.95 -10.78
CA ALA A 124 -13.90 -3.96 -9.62
C ALA A 124 -13.18 -4.52 -8.40
N LEU A 125 -13.24 -3.81 -7.27
CA LEU A 125 -12.68 -4.28 -6.01
C LEU A 125 -13.70 -5.14 -5.26
N ASN A 126 -13.30 -6.35 -4.88
CA ASN A 126 -14.16 -7.34 -4.23
C ASN A 126 -14.20 -7.20 -2.69
N VAL A 127 -13.68 -6.10 -2.16
CA VAL A 127 -13.59 -5.80 -0.72
C VAL A 127 -14.37 -4.53 -0.43
N VAL A 128 -15.12 -4.51 0.67
CA VAL A 128 -15.82 -3.33 1.19
C VAL A 128 -15.22 -2.98 2.56
N LEU A 129 -14.78 -1.74 2.72
CA LEU A 129 -14.23 -1.20 3.97
C LEU A 129 -15.26 -0.31 4.67
N PRO A 130 -15.14 -0.11 6.00
CA PRO A 130 -16.00 0.82 6.72
C PRO A 130 -15.85 2.25 6.18
N GLY A 131 -16.94 2.83 5.67
CA GLY A 131 -16.94 4.17 5.05
C GLY A 131 -17.16 4.20 3.53
N ASP A 132 -17.36 3.04 2.90
CA ASP A 132 -17.77 2.93 1.49
C ASP A 132 -19.27 3.20 1.21
N ALA A 133 -20.03 3.63 2.23
CA ALA A 133 -21.48 3.89 2.16
C ALA A 133 -21.80 5.38 2.08
#